data_AF-A0A9P9YMT7-F1
#
_entry.id   AF-A0A9P9YMT7-F1
#
_cell.length_a   1.000
_cell.length_b   1.000
_cell.length_c   1.000
_cell.angle_alpha   90.00
_cell.angle_beta   90.00
_cell.angle_gamma   90.00
#
_symmetry.space_group_name_H-M   'P 1'
#
loop_
_entity.id
_entity.type
_entity.pdbx_description
1 polymer ?
#
loop_
_entity_poly.entity_id
_entity_poly.type
_entity_poly.pdbx_seq_one_letter_code
_entity_poly.pdbx_strand_id
1 'polypeptide(L)'
;MDLECHIEAYPPPAIVWTKDDIQLANNQHYSISHFATADEYTDSTLRVITIEKRQYGDYVCKATNRFGEAEARVNLFETIIPVCPPACGQAYFAGAEDVAATSFALVGILAALLFAR
;
A
#
# COMPACT_ATOMS: atom_id res chain seq x y z
N MET A 1 -0.04 -8.32 1.85
CA MET A 1 -1.06 -7.25 1.78
C MET A 1 -2.07 -7.58 2.84
N ASP A 2 -2.37 -6.63 3.72
CA ASP A 2 -3.21 -6.89 4.89
C ASP A 2 -4.55 -6.16 4.67
N LEU A 3 -5.64 -6.92 4.75
CA LEU A 3 -7.00 -6.42 4.65
C LEU A 3 -7.60 -6.45 6.05
N GLU A 4 -8.06 -5.30 6.52
CA GLU A 4 -8.53 -5.11 7.88
C GLU A 4 -10.04 -4.94 7.91
N CYS A 5 -10.64 -5.49 8.96
CA CYS A 5 -12.07 -5.39 9.25
C CYS A 5 -12.19 -5.09 10.75
N HIS A 6 -12.83 -3.97 11.08
CA HIS A 6 -13.12 -3.56 12.46
C HIS A 6 -14.59 -3.86 12.74
N ILE A 7 -14.85 -4.67 13.76
CA ILE A 7 -16.18 -5.18 14.07
C ILE A 7 -16.61 -4.70 15.44
N GLU A 8 -17.83 -4.16 15.51
CA GLU A 8 -18.52 -3.82 16.75
C GLU A 8 -19.78 -4.69 16.89
N ALA A 9 -19.78 -5.62 17.85
CA ALA A 9 -20.90 -6.53 18.09
C ALA A 9 -20.87 -7.13 19.51
N TYR A 10 -22.04 -7.16 20.16
CA TYR A 10 -22.24 -7.85 21.43
C TYR A 10 -23.40 -8.85 21.35
N PRO A 11 -23.24 -10.12 21.79
CA PRO A 11 -22.00 -10.78 22.19
C PRO A 11 -20.95 -10.86 21.06
N PRO A 12 -19.68 -11.19 21.38
CA PRO A 12 -18.62 -11.32 20.39
C PRO A 12 -19.03 -12.19 19.19
N PRO A 13 -18.78 -11.75 17.96
CA PRO A 13 -19.24 -12.43 16.76
C PRO A 13 -18.27 -13.54 16.30
N ALA A 14 -18.78 -14.51 15.54
CA ALA A 14 -17.97 -15.35 14.68
C ALA A 14 -17.65 -14.58 13.40
N ILE A 15 -16.38 -14.60 12.97
CA ILE A 15 -15.90 -13.82 11.82
C ILE A 15 -15.40 -14.77 10.74
N VAL A 16 -15.82 -14.53 9.50
CA VAL A 16 -15.43 -15.31 8.32
C VAL A 16 -15.02 -14.35 7.20
N TRP A 17 -13.91 -14.66 6.54
CA TRP A 17 -13.52 -14.02 5.30
C TRP A 17 -13.94 -14.89 4.11
N THR A 18 -14.52 -14.29 3.09
CA THR A 18 -14.86 -14.96 1.84
C THR A 18 -14.29 -14.21 0.63
N LYS A 19 -14.05 -14.95 -0.45
CA LYS A 19 -13.73 -14.42 -1.78
C LYS A 19 -14.50 -15.24 -2.80
N ASP A 20 -15.21 -14.58 -3.72
CA ASP A 20 -16.05 -15.25 -4.73
C ASP A 20 -17.02 -16.26 -4.09
N ASP A 21 -17.65 -15.87 -2.97
CA ASP A 21 -18.54 -16.69 -2.14
C ASP A 21 -17.92 -17.95 -1.51
N ILE A 22 -16.59 -18.11 -1.61
CA ILE A 22 -15.84 -19.21 -1.00
C ILE A 22 -15.18 -18.73 0.30
N GLN A 23 -15.42 -19.45 1.39
CA GLN A 23 -14.78 -19.20 2.67
C GLN A 23 -13.26 -19.45 2.59
N LEU A 24 -12.50 -18.47 3.05
CA LEU A 24 -11.06 -18.53 3.13
C LEU A 24 -10.61 -19.18 4.44
N ALA A 25 -9.46 -19.83 4.38
CA ALA A 25 -8.81 -20.46 5.52
C ALA A 25 -7.29 -20.25 5.42
N ASN A 26 -6.62 -20.42 6.55
CA ASN A 26 -5.15 -20.34 6.63
C ASN A 26 -4.49 -21.36 5.70
N ASN A 27 -3.65 -20.87 4.79
CA ASN A 27 -2.89 -21.67 3.83
C ASN A 27 -1.66 -20.89 3.32
N GLN A 28 -1.04 -21.36 2.23
CA GLN A 28 0.14 -20.70 1.66
C GLN A 28 -0.12 -19.29 1.09
N HIS A 29 -1.36 -18.96 0.72
CA HIS A 29 -1.75 -17.68 0.15
C HIS A 29 -2.38 -16.73 1.18
N TYR A 30 -2.98 -17.26 2.24
CA TYR A 30 -3.78 -16.50 3.20
C TYR A 30 -3.41 -16.84 4.65
N SER A 31 -3.34 -15.81 5.48
CA SER A 31 -3.28 -15.91 6.93
C SER A 31 -4.35 -15.01 7.54
N ILE A 32 -5.16 -15.55 8.44
CA ILE A 32 -6.30 -14.90 9.07
C ILE A 32 -6.05 -14.85 10.57
N SER A 33 -6.20 -13.67 11.15
CA SER A 33 -6.17 -13.45 12.59
C SER A 33 -7.38 -12.65 13.04
N HIS A 34 -7.84 -12.93 14.25
CA HIS A 34 -8.89 -12.20 14.95
C HIS A 34 -8.36 -11.81 16.32
N PHE A 35 -8.55 -10.56 16.71
CA PHE A 35 -8.11 -10.03 17.98
C PHE A 35 -9.25 -9.24 18.62
N ALA A 36 -9.77 -9.74 19.74
CA ALA A 36 -10.75 -9.01 20.53
C ALA A 36 -10.04 -7.88 21.27
N THR A 37 -10.35 -6.64 20.91
CA THR A 37 -9.79 -5.44 21.56
C THR A 37 -10.61 -5.02 22.79
N ALA A 38 -11.89 -5.37 22.84
CA ALA A 38 -12.78 -5.24 23.99
C ALA A 38 -13.99 -6.19 23.85
N ASP A 39 -14.91 -6.17 24.82
CA ASP A 39 -16.10 -7.05 24.83
C ASP A 39 -16.98 -6.92 23.58
N GLU A 40 -17.05 -5.72 23.01
CA GLU A 40 -17.86 -5.41 21.82
C GLU A 40 -17.00 -5.22 20.57
N TYR A 41 -15.69 -5.04 20.71
CA TYR A 41 -14.79 -4.71 19.60
C TYR A 41 -13.87 -5.87 19.24
N THR A 42 -13.86 -6.26 17.97
CA THR A 42 -12.96 -7.27 17.43
C THR A 42 -12.36 -6.79 16.13
N ASP A 43 -11.04 -6.86 16.02
CA ASP A 43 -10.31 -6.62 14.78
C ASP A 43 -10.04 -7.94 14.08
N SER A 44 -10.25 -7.98 12.77
CA SER A 44 -9.86 -9.12 11.94
C SER A 44 -8.96 -8.68 10.80
N THR A 45 -7.88 -9.42 10.62
CA THR A 45 -6.91 -9.17 9.55
C THR A 45 -6.83 -10.41 8.67
N LEU A 46 -7.05 -10.22 7.37
CA LEU A 46 -6.71 -11.17 6.32
C LEU A 46 -5.43 -10.71 5.63
N ARG A 47 -4.34 -11.43 5.89
CA ARG A 47 -3.06 -11.24 5.20
C ARG A 47 -3.01 -12.11 3.95
N VAL A 48 -3.00 -11.46 2.80
CA VAL A 48 -2.68 -12.07 1.50
C VAL A 48 -1.16 -12.14 1.37
N ILE A 49 -0.61 -13.35 1.54
CA ILE A 49 0.83 -13.64 1.62
C ILE A 49 1.47 -13.52 0.24
N THR A 50 0.86 -14.17 -0.76
CA THR A 50 1.32 -14.18 -2.15
C THR A 50 0.20 -13.66 -3.03
N ILE A 51 0.46 -12.57 -3.76
CA ILE A 51 -0.51 -11.97 -4.68
C ILE A 51 -0.17 -12.42 -6.10
N GLU A 52 -1.08 -13.19 -6.68
CA GLU A 52 -1.12 -13.48 -8.12
C GLU A 52 -2.44 -12.96 -8.70
N LYS A 53 -2.65 -13.15 -10.01
CA LYS A 53 -3.88 -12.73 -10.68
C LYS A 53 -5.17 -13.21 -10.00
N ARG A 54 -5.13 -14.37 -9.32
CA ARG A 54 -6.29 -14.96 -8.63
C ARG A 54 -6.62 -14.32 -7.29
N GLN A 55 -5.67 -13.63 -6.67
CA GLN A 55 -5.86 -12.97 -5.39
C GLN A 55 -6.49 -11.58 -5.55
N TYR A 56 -6.47 -10.98 -6.74
CA TYR A 56 -7.27 -9.78 -6.99
C TYR A 56 -8.77 -10.10 -6.98
N GLY A 57 -9.57 -9.09 -6.65
CA GLY A 57 -11.02 -9.17 -6.57
C GLY A 57 -11.56 -8.71 -5.23
N ASP A 58 -12.84 -9.02 -5.01
CA ASP A 58 -13.56 -8.65 -3.80
C ASP A 58 -13.37 -9.68 -2.69
N TYR A 59 -13.04 -9.18 -1.51
CA TYR A 59 -13.05 -9.92 -0.26
C TYR A 59 -14.18 -9.40 0.60
N VAL A 60 -14.86 -10.30 1.29
CA VAL A 60 -15.93 -9.96 2.22
C VAL A 60 -15.58 -10.46 3.61
N CYS A 61 -15.63 -9.56 4.58
CA CYS A 61 -15.59 -9.86 6.00
C CYS A 61 -17.02 -9.96 6.50
N LYS A 62 -17.44 -11.15 6.95
CA LYS A 62 -18.76 -11.40 7.51
C LYS A 62 -18.65 -11.68 9.00
N ALA A 63 -19.40 -10.93 9.81
CA ALA A 63 -19.52 -11.11 11.25
C ALA A 63 -20.93 -11.60 11.60
N THR A 64 -21.04 -12.57 12.50
CA THR A 64 -22.32 -13.16 12.88
C THR A 64 -22.38 -13.39 14.38
N ASN A 65 -23.42 -12.89 15.03
CA ASN A 65 -23.70 -13.15 16.44
C ASN A 65 -25.13 -13.72 16.57
N ARG A 66 -25.57 -13.97 17.81
CA ARG A 66 -26.90 -14.54 18.10
C ARG A 66 -28.08 -13.64 17.69
N PHE A 67 -27.83 -12.38 17.35
CA PHE A 67 -28.84 -11.39 17.03
C PHE A 67 -28.88 -11.01 15.54
N GLY A 68 -27.88 -11.42 14.77
CA GLY A 68 -27.85 -11.19 13.34
C GLY A 68 -26.46 -11.32 12.72
N GLU A 69 -26.34 -10.77 11.52
CA GLU A 69 -25.12 -10.75 10.73
C GLU A 69 -24.91 -9.37 10.08
N ALA A 70 -23.65 -9.04 9.86
CA ALA A 70 -23.22 -7.87 9.11
C ALA A 70 -22.03 -8.24 8.22
N GLU A 71 -21.89 -7.56 7.09
CA GLU A 71 -20.81 -7.80 6.15
C GLU A 71 -20.20 -6.49 5.64
N ALA A 72 -18.90 -6.53 5.35
CA ALA A 72 -18.15 -5.46 4.74
C ALA A 72 -17.32 -6.01 3.57
N ARG A 73 -17.25 -5.24 2.47
CA ARG A 73 -16.53 -5.63 1.25
C ARG A 73 -15.31 -4.74 1.03
N VAL A 74 -14.20 -5.35 0.65
CA VAL A 74 -12.97 -4.67 0.24
C VAL A 74 -12.50 -5.22 -1.10
N ASN A 75 -12.17 -4.33 -2.04
CA ASN A 75 -11.67 -4.72 -3.36
C ASN A 75 -10.13 -4.60 -3.39
N LEU A 76 -9.46 -5.70 -3.72
CA LEU A 76 -8.02 -5.73 -3.97
C LEU A 76 -7.79 -5.70 -5.49
N PHE A 77 -7.18 -4.64 -6.00
CA PHE A 77 -6.91 -4.47 -7.43
C PHE A 77 -5.43 -4.23 -7.73
N GLU A 78 -5.03 -4.55 -8.96
CA GLU A 78 -3.67 -4.33 -9.46
C GLU A 78 -3.49 -2.86 -9.86
N THR A 79 -2.38 -2.25 -9.44
CA THR A 79 -2.00 -0.89 -9.84
C THR A 79 -0.68 -0.92 -10.58
N ILE A 80 -0.66 -0.28 -11.76
CA ILE A 80 0.54 -0.08 -12.57
C ILE A 80 1.47 1.00 -12.00
N ILE A 81 0.94 1.84 -11.10
CA ILE A 81 1.69 2.93 -10.48
C ILE A 81 2.27 2.35 -9.18
N PRO A 82 3.61 2.24 -9.05
CA PRO A 82 4.18 1.88 -7.77
C PRO A 82 3.78 2.97 -6.76
N VAL A 83 3.18 2.57 -5.64
CA VAL A 83 2.95 3.48 -4.52
C VAL A 83 4.32 3.88 -4.01
N CYS A 84 4.81 5.02 -4.49
CA CYS A 84 6.09 5.57 -4.10
C CYS A 84 6.11 5.72 -2.57
N PRO A 85 6.94 4.96 -1.84
CA PRO A 85 7.20 5.28 -0.45
C PRO A 85 7.73 6.73 -0.39
N PRO A 86 7.66 7.42 0.77
CA PRO A 86 8.14 8.80 0.93
C PRO A 86 9.58 9.08 0.46
N ALA A 87 10.37 8.05 0.12
CA ALA A 87 11.73 8.13 -0.39
C ALA A 87 11.88 8.32 -1.91
N CYS A 88 10.83 8.14 -2.73
CA CYS A 88 10.98 8.22 -4.20
C CYS A 88 11.37 9.62 -4.73
N GLY A 89 11.26 10.67 -3.91
CA GLY A 89 11.68 12.03 -4.27
C GLY A 89 13.11 12.41 -3.85
N GLN A 90 13.82 11.59 -3.08
CA GLN A 90 15.14 11.96 -2.54
C GLN A 90 16.33 11.43 -3.36
N ALA A 91 16.12 10.45 -4.23
CA ALA A 91 17.21 9.83 -5.00
C ALA A 91 17.54 10.55 -6.33
N TYR A 92 16.72 11.49 -6.79
CA TYR A 92 16.88 12.10 -8.12
C TYR A 92 17.72 13.39 -8.16
N PHE A 93 18.23 13.89 -7.03
CA PHE A 93 19.06 15.10 -6.98
C PHE A 93 20.51 14.88 -6.54
N ALA A 94 20.96 13.63 -6.37
CA ALA A 94 22.33 13.33 -5.96
C ALA A 94 23.23 12.83 -7.11
N GLY A 95 22.93 13.17 -8.37
CA GLY A 95 23.66 12.59 -9.51
C GLY A 95 23.56 13.29 -10.86
N ALA A 96 23.19 14.57 -10.90
CA ALA A 96 23.47 15.41 -12.06
C ALA A 96 24.41 16.52 -11.60
N GLU A 97 25.72 16.26 -11.73
CA GLU A 97 26.67 17.37 -11.80
C GLU A 97 26.33 18.16 -13.07
N ASP A 98 25.79 19.37 -12.91
CA ASP A 98 25.77 20.35 -13.99
C ASP A 98 27.22 20.79 -14.25
N VAL A 99 27.99 19.95 -14.94
CA VAL A 99 29.30 20.33 -15.45
C VAL A 99 29.10 21.12 -16.73
N ALA A 100 29.63 22.35 -16.70
CA ALA A 100 29.86 23.28 -17.82
C ALA A 100 28.77 24.34 -18.12
N ALA A 101 28.63 25.30 -17.20
CA ALA A 101 28.31 26.69 -17.59
C ALA A 101 29.32 27.73 -17.08
N THR A 102 30.40 27.33 -16.40
CA THR A 102 31.37 28.25 -15.79
C THR A 102 32.65 28.47 -16.62
N SER A 103 32.93 27.61 -17.62
CA SER A 103 34.19 27.70 -18.39
C SER A 103 34.17 28.65 -19.60
N PHE A 104 33.01 29.11 -20.06
CA PHE A 104 32.92 30.01 -21.23
C PHE A 104 33.01 31.50 -20.89
N ALA A 105 32.73 31.90 -19.66
CA ALA A 105 32.70 33.32 -19.27
C ALA A 105 34.12 33.92 -19.15
N LEU A 106 35.09 33.15 -18.64
CA LEU A 106 36.45 33.66 -18.38
C LEU A 106 37.27 33.84 -19.67
N VAL A 107 37.04 32.99 -20.68
CA VAL A 107 37.75 33.08 -21.98
C VAL A 107 37.29 34.30 -22.79
N GLY A 108 35.99 34.64 -22.75
CA GLY A 108 35.45 35.80 -23.46
C GLY A 108 35.95 37.15 -22.90
N ILE A 109 36.14 37.25 -21.58
CA ILE A 109 36.58 38.50 -20.93
C ILE A 109 38.07 38.78 -21.23
N LEU A 110 38.92 37.75 -21.24
CA LEU A 110 40.34 37.89 -21.59
C LEU A 110 40.54 38.26 -23.07
N ALA A 111 39.73 37.71 -23.98
CA ALA A 111 39.76 38.08 -25.38
C ALA A 111 39.37 39.55 -25.60
N ALA A 112 38.30 40.03 -24.94
CA ALA A 112 37.85 41.42 -25.07
C ALA A 112 38.89 42.45 -24.57
N LEU A 113 39.66 42.12 -23.54
CA LEU A 113 40.71 42.99 -23.00
C LEU A 113 41.97 43.03 -23.88
N LEU A 114 42.26 41.98 -24.66
CA LEU A 114 43.41 41.93 -25.56
C LEU A 114 43.18 42.67 -26.89
N PHE A 115 41.92 42.82 -27.33
CA PHE A 115 41.56 43.54 -28.57
C PHE A 115 41.13 45.00 -28.36
N ALA A 116 41.12 45.51 -27.12
CA ALA A 116 40.75 46.88 -26.79
C ALA A 116 41.95 47.85 -26.63
N ARG A 117 43.07 47.59 -27.33
CA ARG A 117 44.17 48.54 -27.49
C ARG A 117 44.35 48.92 -28.96
#